data_AF-A0A2N0R523-F1
#
_entry.id   AF-A0A2N0R523-F1
#
_cell.length_a   1.000
_cell.length_b   1.000
_cell.length_c   1.000
_cell.angle_alpha   90.00
_cell.angle_beta   90.00
_cell.angle_gamma   90.00
#
_symmetry.space_group_name_H-M   'P 1'
#
loop_
_entity.id
_entity.type
_entity.pdbx_description
1 polymer ?
#
loop_
_entity_poly.entity_id
_entity_poly.type
_entity_poly.pdbx_seq_one_letter_code
_entity_poly.pdbx_strand_id
1 'polypeptide(L)'
;MNNHHPKIVAETQKQEEKIGEIDNQKEYRKRLIRWVVNNNQPFNVTENREFQDMMTFIQLGMHIFSADTVRRDLDESFKTAKNVFRQQLQEAPSHLSFTVDKLKYTTLDFCILSGSHTGVNLLQRFLEVLQEFDITTKVNV
;
A
#
# COMPACT_ATOMS: atom_id res chain seq x y z
N MET A 1 1.13 -50.13 23.42
CA MET A 1 1.17 -48.94 24.28
C MET A 1 1.87 -47.81 23.51
N ASN A 2 1.14 -47.07 22.69
CA ASN A 2 1.66 -45.87 22.03
C ASN A 2 1.18 -44.66 22.83
N ASN A 3 1.92 -44.30 23.87
CA ASN A 3 1.74 -43.03 24.58
C ASN A 3 2.30 -41.90 23.71
N HIS A 4 1.57 -41.51 22.66
CA HIS A 4 1.77 -40.18 22.09
C HIS A 4 1.19 -39.17 23.08
N HIS A 5 2.09 -38.47 23.74
CA HIS A 5 1.82 -37.59 24.87
C HIS A 5 0.80 -36.49 24.50
N PRO A 6 -0.28 -36.30 25.28
CA PRO A 6 -1.31 -35.26 25.04
C PRO A 6 -0.76 -33.82 25.01
N LYS A 7 0.46 -33.60 25.53
CA LYS A 7 1.17 -32.31 25.44
C LYS A 7 1.57 -31.93 24.02
N ILE A 8 2.03 -32.89 23.22
CA ILE A 8 2.52 -32.63 21.85
C ILE A 8 1.35 -32.25 20.94
N VAL A 9 0.21 -32.94 21.06
CA VAL A 9 -1.01 -32.65 20.30
C VAL A 9 -1.58 -31.27 20.65
N ALA A 10 -1.59 -30.91 21.94
CA ALA A 10 -2.05 -29.60 22.40
C ALA A 10 -1.12 -28.46 21.96
N GLU A 11 0.20 -28.70 21.90
CA GLU A 11 1.17 -27.72 21.42
C GLU A 11 1.05 -27.47 19.91
N THR A 12 0.83 -28.52 19.11
CA THR A 12 0.61 -28.39 17.66
C THR A 12 -0.68 -27.64 17.34
N GLN A 13 -1.78 -27.95 18.02
CA GLN A 13 -3.07 -27.25 17.83
C GLN A 13 -2.96 -25.75 18.18
N LYS A 14 -2.27 -25.43 19.26
CA LYS A 14 -2.06 -24.04 19.70
C LYS A 14 -1.15 -23.24 18.76
N GLN A 15 -0.26 -23.92 18.03
CA GLN A 15 0.56 -23.30 16.99
C GLN A 15 -0.26 -23.04 15.72
N GLU A 16 -1.10 -23.98 15.31
CA GLU A 16 -1.98 -23.84 14.14
C GLU A 16 -3.02 -22.72 14.34
N GLU A 17 -3.65 -22.64 15.52
CA GLU A 17 -4.57 -21.55 15.88
C GLU A 17 -3.87 -20.17 15.80
N LYS A 18 -2.66 -20.06 16.34
CA LYS A 18 -1.86 -18.82 16.25
C LYS A 18 -1.52 -18.43 14.82
N ILE A 19 -1.18 -19.38 13.96
CA ILE A 19 -0.88 -19.11 12.55
C ILE A 19 -2.14 -18.59 11.84
N GLY A 20 -3.29 -19.21 12.09
CA GLY A 20 -4.57 -18.76 11.56
C GLY A 20 -4.94 -17.34 12.01
N GLU A 21 -4.73 -17.01 13.29
CA GLU A 21 -4.94 -15.66 13.82
C GLU A 21 -4.04 -14.61 13.16
N ILE A 22 -2.76 -14.93 12.96
CA ILE A 22 -1.79 -14.02 12.31
C ILE A 22 -2.23 -13.72 10.87
N ASP A 23 -2.66 -14.72 10.12
CA ASP A 23 -3.08 -14.53 8.73
C ASP A 23 -4.41 -13.76 8.64
N ASN A 24 -5.34 -14.00 9.58
CA ASN A 24 -6.56 -13.21 9.69
C ASN A 24 -6.24 -11.73 10.01
N GLN A 25 -5.29 -11.47 10.91
CA GLN A 25 -4.85 -10.12 11.27
C GLN A 25 -4.22 -9.38 10.07
N LYS A 26 -3.40 -10.06 9.27
CA LYS A 26 -2.83 -9.49 8.03
C LYS A 26 -3.93 -9.13 7.03
N GLU A 27 -4.92 -10.00 6.85
CA GLU A 27 -6.01 -9.77 5.91
C GLU A 27 -6.92 -8.61 6.36
N TYR A 28 -7.22 -8.53 7.66
CA TYR A 28 -7.93 -7.40 8.25
C TYR A 28 -7.18 -6.08 8.01
N ARG A 29 -5.87 -6.05 8.25
CA ARG A 29 -5.02 -4.88 8.01
C ARG A 29 -5.10 -4.40 6.57
N LYS A 30 -5.00 -5.31 5.59
CA LYS A 30 -5.12 -4.99 4.15
C LYS A 30 -6.49 -4.39 3.82
N ARG A 31 -7.58 -4.94 4.37
CA ARG A 31 -8.94 -4.45 4.15
C ARG A 31 -9.15 -3.07 4.73
N LEU A 32 -8.62 -2.81 5.92
CA LEU A 32 -8.67 -1.51 6.58
C LEU A 32 -7.98 -0.44 5.74
N ILE A 33 -6.74 -0.70 5.28
CA ILE A 33 -6.00 0.22 4.40
C ILE A 33 -6.78 0.49 3.12
N ARG A 34 -7.31 -0.57 2.47
CA ARG A 34 -8.09 -0.42 1.25
C ARG A 34 -9.32 0.46 1.45
N TRP A 35 -10.04 0.28 2.56
CA TRP A 35 -11.19 1.12 2.89
C TRP A 35 -10.77 2.57 3.15
N VAL A 36 -9.69 2.79 3.90
CA VAL A 36 -9.16 4.14 4.16
C VAL A 36 -8.86 4.88 2.85
N VAL A 37 -8.22 4.21 1.90
CA VAL A 37 -7.88 4.80 0.59
C VAL A 37 -9.12 5.03 -0.27
N ASN A 38 -9.96 4.01 -0.46
CA ASN A 38 -11.09 4.07 -1.39
C ASN A 38 -12.18 5.04 -0.94
N ASN A 39 -12.29 5.29 0.36
CA ASN A 39 -13.30 6.16 0.95
C ASN A 39 -12.71 7.49 1.45
N ASN A 40 -11.45 7.80 1.15
CA ASN A 40 -10.74 9.00 1.58
C ASN A 40 -10.92 9.28 3.09
N GLN A 41 -10.77 8.24 3.90
CA GLN A 41 -10.95 8.34 5.34
C GLN A 41 -9.72 8.95 5.99
N PRO A 42 -9.87 9.74 7.07
CA PRO A 42 -8.73 10.18 7.84
C PRO A 42 -8.11 9.00 8.61
N PHE A 43 -6.78 8.96 8.75
CA PHE A 43 -6.08 7.85 9.42
C PHE A 43 -6.50 7.67 10.88
N ASN A 44 -6.88 8.76 11.56
CA ASN A 44 -7.31 8.73 12.96
C ASN A 44 -8.68 8.09 13.17
N VAL A 45 -9.38 7.65 12.12
CA VAL A 45 -10.64 6.91 12.25
C VAL A 45 -10.46 5.64 13.08
N THR A 46 -9.28 5.02 13.05
CA THR A 46 -8.99 3.80 13.82
C THR A 46 -8.80 4.04 15.31
N GLU A 47 -8.64 5.31 15.71
CA GLU A 47 -8.51 5.75 17.10
C GLU A 47 -9.83 6.32 17.65
N ASN A 48 -10.86 6.41 16.80
CA ASN A 48 -12.20 6.78 17.21
C ASN A 48 -12.83 5.67 18.06
N ARG A 49 -13.32 6.02 19.26
CA ARG A 49 -13.87 5.05 20.21
C ARG A 49 -15.09 4.29 19.69
N GLU A 50 -16.01 4.98 19.02
CA GLU A 50 -17.23 4.34 18.49
C GLU A 50 -16.91 3.40 17.33
N PHE A 51 -15.93 3.78 16.49
CA PHE A 51 -15.40 2.87 15.49
C PHE A 51 -14.75 1.65 16.14
N GLN A 52 -13.91 1.84 17.16
CA GLN A 52 -13.26 0.72 17.85
C GLN A 52 -14.27 -0.21 18.53
N ASP A 53 -15.30 0.32 19.16
CA ASP A 53 -16.38 -0.45 19.79
C ASP A 53 -17.13 -1.27 18.74
N MET A 54 -17.58 -0.63 17.66
CA MET A 54 -18.25 -1.30 16.55
C MET A 54 -17.37 -2.41 15.93
N MET A 55 -16.09 -2.14 15.70
CA MET A 55 -15.18 -3.14 15.11
C MET A 55 -14.88 -4.30 16.06
N THR A 56 -14.76 -4.02 17.37
CA THR A 56 -14.58 -5.04 18.40
C THR A 56 -15.83 -5.91 18.52
N PHE A 57 -17.02 -5.33 18.39
CA PHE A 57 -18.28 -6.07 18.36
C PHE A 57 -18.39 -6.99 17.15
N ILE A 58 -18.00 -6.52 15.95
CA ILE A 58 -18.05 -7.31 14.72
C ILE A 58 -17.04 -8.46 14.76
N GLN A 59 -15.82 -8.20 15.25
CA GLN A 59 -14.72 -9.16 15.22
C GLN A 59 -13.88 -9.07 16.50
N LEU A 60 -14.28 -9.86 17.50
CA LEU A 60 -13.55 -10.00 18.76
C LEU A 60 -12.12 -10.52 18.54
N GLY A 61 -11.18 -9.97 19.32
CA GLY A 61 -9.79 -10.41 19.34
C GLY A 61 -8.88 -9.80 18.27
N MET A 62 -9.42 -8.99 17.35
CA MET A 62 -8.60 -8.30 16.36
C MET A 62 -7.99 -7.03 16.93
N HIS A 63 -6.69 -6.87 16.70
CA HIS A 63 -6.00 -5.63 17.07
C HIS A 63 -6.33 -4.52 16.06
N ILE A 64 -6.90 -3.41 16.53
CA ILE A 64 -7.12 -2.21 15.73
C ILE A 64 -5.83 -1.37 15.73
N PHE A 65 -5.32 -1.05 14.56
CA PHE A 65 -4.03 -0.38 14.41
C PHE A 65 -4.14 1.14 14.62
N SER A 66 -3.07 1.75 15.16
CA SER A 66 -2.99 3.22 15.27
C SER A 66 -2.96 3.90 13.91
N ALA A 67 -3.29 5.20 13.89
CA ALA A 67 -3.25 6.02 12.68
C ALA A 67 -1.85 6.00 12.03
N ASP A 68 -0.79 6.07 12.85
CA ASP A 68 0.59 5.98 12.37
C ASP A 68 0.91 4.65 11.70
N THR A 69 0.32 3.57 12.20
CA THR A 69 0.51 2.24 11.62
C THR A 69 -0.19 2.14 10.28
N VAL A 70 -1.44 2.57 10.20
CA VAL A 70 -2.17 2.62 8.92
C VAL A 70 -1.43 3.48 7.89
N ARG A 71 -0.92 4.65 8.30
CA ARG A 71 -0.13 5.53 7.44
C ARG A 71 1.13 4.85 6.91
N ARG A 72 1.92 4.22 7.80
CA ARG A 72 3.14 3.50 7.42
C ARG A 72 2.85 2.40 6.41
N ASP A 73 1.79 1.64 6.63
CA ASP A 73 1.43 0.52 5.76
C ASP A 73 0.91 0.99 4.40
N LEU A 74 0.21 2.12 4.38
CA LEU A 74 -0.19 2.77 3.15
C LEU A 74 1.05 3.20 2.36
N ASP A 75 2.03 3.83 3.02
CA ASP A 75 3.28 4.24 2.36
C ASP A 75 4.04 3.04 1.79
N GLU A 76 4.12 1.93 2.53
CA GLU A 76 4.71 0.68 2.06
C GLU A 76 3.93 0.09 0.88
N SER A 77 2.61 0.02 0.99
CA SER A 77 1.73 -0.47 -0.07
C SER A 77 1.85 0.36 -1.35
N PHE A 78 1.94 1.68 -1.20
CA PHE A 78 2.17 2.62 -2.30
C PHE A 78 3.54 2.38 -2.96
N LYS A 79 4.61 2.25 -2.19
CA LYS A 79 5.95 1.93 -2.72
C LYS A 79 5.96 0.61 -3.48
N THR A 80 5.31 -0.42 -2.96
CA THR A 80 5.16 -1.70 -3.65
C THR A 80 4.41 -1.54 -4.97
N ALA A 81 3.26 -0.87 -4.95
CA ALA A 81 2.48 -0.62 -6.16
C ALA A 81 3.26 0.21 -7.20
N LYS A 82 3.97 1.26 -6.77
CA LYS A 82 4.83 2.09 -7.61
C LYS A 82 5.94 1.26 -8.25
N ASN A 83 6.57 0.35 -7.51
CA ASN A 83 7.61 -0.54 -8.04
C ASN A 83 7.07 -1.56 -9.05
N VAL A 84 5.88 -2.12 -8.82
CA VAL A 84 5.22 -3.00 -9.82
C VAL A 84 4.92 -2.22 -11.10
N PHE A 85 4.37 -1.01 -10.96
CA PHE A 85 4.07 -0.16 -12.12
C PHE A 85 5.35 0.26 -12.88
N ARG A 86 6.44 0.54 -12.15
CA ARG A 86 7.77 0.77 -12.71
C ARG A 86 8.24 -0.38 -13.60
N GLN A 87 8.16 -1.62 -13.10
CA GLN A 87 8.52 -2.81 -13.87
C GLN A 87 7.66 -2.93 -15.13
N GLN A 88 6.35 -2.69 -15.04
CA GLN A 88 5.46 -2.72 -16.21
C GLN A 88 5.86 -1.71 -17.28
N LEU A 89 6.26 -0.49 -16.89
CA LEU A 89 6.76 0.52 -17.83
C LEU A 89 8.11 0.12 -18.44
N GLN A 90 9.01 -0.47 -17.65
CA GLN A 90 10.31 -0.99 -18.10
C GLN A 90 10.19 -2.22 -19.01
N GLU A 91 9.12 -2.99 -18.91
CA GLU A 91 8.86 -4.16 -19.76
C GLU A 91 8.03 -3.82 -21.01
N ALA A 92 7.41 -2.63 -21.05
CA ALA A 92 6.60 -2.21 -22.19
C ALA A 92 7.39 -2.29 -23.51
N PRO A 93 6.87 -3.00 -24.54
CA PRO A 93 7.63 -3.31 -25.75
C PRO A 93 7.82 -2.09 -26.68
N SER A 94 6.99 -1.06 -26.55
CA SER A 94 7.06 0.16 -27.34
C SER A 94 7.60 1.34 -26.54
N HIS A 95 7.99 2.41 -27.25
CA HIS A 95 8.27 3.70 -26.63
C HIS A 95 7.04 4.25 -25.91
N LEU A 96 7.27 4.95 -24.82
CA LEU A 96 6.25 5.60 -24.01
C LEU A 96 6.02 7.03 -24.52
N SER A 97 4.77 7.41 -24.67
CA SER A 97 4.37 8.78 -25.02
C SER A 97 3.68 9.43 -23.83
N PHE A 98 4.03 10.67 -23.52
CA PHE A 98 3.48 11.43 -22.40
C PHE A 98 2.74 12.66 -22.92
N THR A 99 1.60 12.96 -22.29
CA THR A 99 0.84 14.18 -22.54
C THR A 99 0.74 14.96 -21.24
N VAL A 100 1.01 16.26 -21.31
CA VAL A 100 0.87 17.21 -20.20
C VAL A 100 -0.44 17.97 -20.38
N ASP A 101 -1.54 17.27 -20.58
CA ASP A 101 -2.88 17.84 -20.62
C ASP A 101 -3.94 16.78 -20.27
N LYS A 102 -4.91 17.16 -19.43
CA LYS A 102 -6.00 16.37 -18.82
C LYS A 102 -5.63 14.98 -18.27
N LEU A 103 -6.05 14.72 -17.03
CA LEU A 103 -5.88 13.45 -16.28
C LEU A 103 -6.63 12.22 -16.86
N LYS A 104 -6.91 12.20 -18.16
CA LYS A 104 -7.67 11.12 -18.82
C LYS A 104 -6.81 9.86 -19.04
N TYR A 105 -5.50 9.94 -18.82
CA TYR A 105 -4.53 8.85 -18.95
C TYR A 105 -3.99 8.40 -17.58
N THR A 106 -3.18 7.35 -17.58
CA THR A 106 -2.51 6.84 -16.37
C THR A 106 -1.58 7.92 -15.78
N THR A 107 -1.85 8.32 -14.53
CA THR A 107 -1.00 9.28 -13.80
C THR A 107 0.28 8.57 -13.34
N LEU A 108 1.43 9.14 -13.67
CA LEU A 108 2.74 8.57 -13.32
C LEU A 108 3.15 8.93 -11.88
N ASP A 109 3.05 10.21 -11.51
CA ASP A 109 3.36 10.68 -10.16
C ASP A 109 2.69 12.03 -9.85
N PHE A 110 2.59 12.35 -8.56
CA PHE A 110 2.26 13.68 -8.07
C PHE A 110 3.51 14.28 -7.40
N CYS A 111 4.05 15.35 -8.00
CA CYS A 111 5.24 16.01 -7.48
C CYS A 111 4.91 17.40 -6.95
N ILE A 112 5.45 17.73 -5.78
CA ILE A 112 5.44 19.10 -5.27
C ILE A 112 6.55 19.87 -5.98
N LEU A 113 6.19 20.92 -6.71
CA LEU A 113 7.13 21.81 -7.36
C LEU A 113 7.59 22.89 -6.37
N SER A 114 8.89 22.91 -6.10
CA SER A 114 9.50 24.01 -5.35
C SER A 114 9.86 25.15 -6.29
N GLY A 115 9.54 26.39 -5.91
CA GLY A 115 9.92 27.60 -6.66
C GLY A 115 8.94 27.96 -7.80
N SER A 116 9.41 28.76 -8.76
CA SER A 116 8.58 29.24 -9.88
C SER A 116 8.26 28.13 -10.88
N HIS A 117 7.02 28.05 -11.35
CA HIS A 117 6.54 27.03 -12.29
C HIS A 117 6.90 27.38 -13.74
N THR A 118 8.19 27.61 -14.01
CA THR A 118 8.68 27.87 -15.36
C THR A 118 8.74 26.57 -16.17
N GLY A 119 8.74 26.67 -17.50
CA GLY A 119 8.90 25.50 -18.37
C GLY A 119 10.17 24.70 -18.07
N VAL A 120 11.26 25.37 -17.68
CA VAL A 120 12.53 24.73 -17.28
C VAL A 120 12.36 23.91 -16.00
N ASN A 121 11.72 24.47 -14.97
CA ASN A 121 11.49 23.76 -13.71
C ASN A 121 10.56 22.55 -13.91
N LEU A 122 9.53 22.72 -14.74
CA LEU A 122 8.61 21.64 -15.10
C LEU A 122 9.33 20.51 -15.86
N LEU A 123 10.15 20.85 -16.87
CA LEU A 123 10.93 19.86 -17.62
C LEU A 123 11.91 19.11 -16.71
N GLN A 124 12.62 19.83 -15.85
CA GLN A 124 13.56 19.23 -14.90
C GLN A 124 12.85 18.19 -14.01
N ARG A 125 11.68 18.53 -13.48
CA ARG A 125 10.89 17.65 -12.62
C ARG A 125 10.33 16.46 -13.38
N PHE A 126 9.91 16.67 -14.62
CA PHE A 126 9.50 15.58 -15.50
C PHE A 126 10.65 14.58 -15.74
N LEU A 127 11.87 15.06 -16.00
CA LEU A 127 13.05 14.20 -16.18
C LEU A 127 13.41 13.44 -14.89
N GLU A 128 13.31 14.08 -13.73
CA GLU A 128 13.51 13.42 -12.42
C GLU A 128 12.52 12.26 -12.23
N VAL A 129 11.25 12.44 -12.59
CA VAL A 129 10.25 11.36 -12.54
C VAL A 129 10.62 10.24 -13.51
N LEU A 130 11.01 10.54 -14.75
CA LEU A 130 11.44 9.50 -15.70
C LEU A 130 12.64 8.70 -15.18
N GLN A 131 13.58 9.36 -14.49
CA GLN A 131 14.71 8.71 -13.84
C GLN A 131 14.28 7.88 -12.62
N GLU A 132 13.35 8.38 -11.81
CA GLU A 132 12.77 7.63 -10.69
C GLU A 132 12.02 6.39 -11.15
N PHE A 133 11.48 6.38 -12.38
CA PHE A 133 10.88 5.20 -12.98
C PHE A 133 11.87 4.37 -13.81
N ASP A 134 13.11 4.83 -13.99
CA ASP A 134 14.13 4.20 -14.84
C ASP A 134 13.62 3.92 -16.27
N ILE A 135 12.96 4.93 -16.85
CA ILE A 135 12.35 4.89 -18.18
C ILE A 135 12.82 6.03 -19.09
N THR A 136 13.89 6.74 -18.73
CA THR A 136 14.42 7.88 -19.50
C THR A 136 14.73 7.51 -20.96
N THR A 137 15.21 6.29 -21.21
CA THR A 137 15.53 5.80 -22.56
C THR A 137 14.31 5.33 -23.36
N LYS A 138 13.15 5.22 -22.73
CA LYS A 138 11.91 4.75 -23.36
C LYS A 138 11.05 5.87 -23.92
N VAL A 139 11.38 7.12 -23.63
CA VAL A 139 10.64 8.29 -24.11
C VAL A 139 11.28 8.80 -25.40
N ASN A 140 10.49 8.88 -26.47
CA ASN A 140 10.89 9.65 -27.64
C ASN A 140 10.38 11.08 -27.46
N VAL A 141 11.32 12.04 -27.45
CA VAL A 141 11.04 13.48 -27.46
C VAL A 141 10.95 13.95 -28.91
#